data_AF-A0A9W9Q9A7-F1
#
_entry.id   AF-A0A9W9Q9A7-F1
#
_cell.length_a   1.000
_cell.length_b   1.000
_cell.length_c   1.000
_cell.angle_alpha   90.00
_cell.angle_beta   90.00
_cell.angle_gamma   90.00
#
_symmetry.space_group_name_H-M   'P 1'
#
loop_
_entity.id
_entity.type
_entity.pdbx_description
1 polymer ?
#
loop_
_entity_poly.entity_id
_entity_poly.type
_entity_poly.pdbx_seq_one_letter_code
_entity_poly.pdbx_strand_id
1 'polypeptide(L)'
;MSPTAIRNVDSVDIVSIHQDDMQFSLVDDIYKSLDPPSGTPRTFPTLLLYDAKGLKLFEKITYLEEYYPTNTEIEVLQNHAQRIVERIPENAQLVELGSGSVTLTPRIRPHYDAMRLTGTA
;
A
#
# COMPACT_ATOMS: atom_id res chain seq x y z
N MET A 1 -16.93 -22.21 -3.46
CA MET A 1 -17.24 -21.37 -2.28
C MET A 1 -17.37 -19.93 -2.77
N SER A 2 -18.58 -19.41 -2.86
CA SER A 2 -18.89 -18.06 -3.36
C SER A 2 -18.54 -17.01 -2.29
N PRO A 3 -17.78 -15.94 -2.59
CA PRO A 3 -17.61 -14.83 -1.67
C PRO A 3 -18.88 -13.98 -1.73
N THR A 4 -19.90 -14.38 -0.98
CA THR A 4 -21.13 -13.61 -0.80
C THR A 4 -20.98 -12.70 0.43
N ALA A 5 -21.42 -11.45 0.26
CA ALA A 5 -21.76 -10.46 1.28
C ALA A 5 -20.62 -9.66 1.93
N ILE A 6 -20.17 -8.60 1.24
CA ILE A 6 -19.98 -7.32 1.94
C ILE A 6 -21.38 -6.71 2.05
N ARG A 7 -22.06 -7.02 3.16
CA ARG A 7 -23.32 -6.38 3.54
C ARG A 7 -22.97 -5.10 4.30
N ASN A 8 -23.62 -4.00 3.87
CA ASN A 8 -23.69 -2.70 4.52
C ASN A 8 -22.49 -1.77 4.31
N VAL A 9 -22.59 -0.87 3.31
CA VAL A 9 -21.61 0.21 3.03
C VAL A 9 -22.05 1.54 3.68
N ASP A 10 -23.18 1.56 4.38
CA ASP A 10 -23.76 2.79 4.95
C ASP A 10 -22.97 3.35 6.14
N SER A 11 -21.91 2.67 6.58
CA SER A 11 -20.98 3.16 7.61
C SER A 11 -19.56 2.62 7.40
N VAL A 12 -18.88 3.08 6.35
CA VAL A 12 -17.41 2.99 6.33
C VAL A 12 -16.89 4.19 7.10
N ASP A 13 -16.30 3.97 8.27
CA ASP A 13 -15.61 5.03 9.01
C ASP A 13 -14.43 5.53 8.16
N ILE A 14 -14.60 6.70 7.54
CA ILE A 14 -13.52 7.37 6.82
C ILE A 14 -12.59 7.96 7.87
N VAL A 15 -11.51 7.23 8.17
CA VAL A 15 -10.43 7.72 9.02
C VAL A 15 -9.65 8.78 8.23
N SER A 16 -9.73 10.03 8.67
CA SER A 16 -8.89 11.10 8.12
C SER A 16 -7.42 10.81 8.46
N ILE A 17 -6.59 10.64 7.44
CA ILE A 17 -5.13 10.55 7.60
C ILE A 17 -4.48 11.89 7.97
N HIS A 18 -5.25 12.98 7.93
CA HIS A 18 -4.83 14.33 8.31
C HIS A 18 -5.16 14.64 9.78
N GLN A 19 -5.33 13.61 10.63
CA GLN A 19 -5.43 13.85 12.07
C GLN A 19 -4.10 14.42 12.57
N ASP A 20 -4.15 15.66 13.07
CA ASP A 20 -3.07 16.32 13.82
C ASP A 20 -2.73 15.58 15.14
N ASP A 21 -3.44 14.48 15.46
CA ASP A 21 -3.19 13.59 16.60
C ASP A 21 -2.04 12.59 16.37
N MET A 22 -1.14 12.84 15.42
CA MET A 22 0.09 12.06 15.35
C MET A 22 1.02 12.45 16.49
N GLN A 23 0.95 11.71 17.60
CA GLN A 23 1.99 11.57 18.64
C GLN A 23 3.31 10.99 18.07
N PHE A 24 3.57 11.18 16.78
CA PHE A 24 4.71 10.63 16.06
C PHE A 24 5.76 11.73 15.89
N SER A 25 6.86 11.59 16.63
CA SER A 25 8.03 12.45 16.53
C SER A 25 9.22 11.58 16.17
N LEU A 26 9.61 11.61 14.89
CA LEU A 26 10.78 10.88 14.41
C LEU A 26 12.05 11.28 15.17
N VAL A 27 12.13 12.55 15.60
CA VAL A 27 13.23 13.07 16.40
C VAL A 27 13.29 12.37 17.76
N ASP A 28 12.17 12.29 18.47
CA ASP A 28 12.12 11.63 19.78
C ASP A 28 12.40 10.13 19.67
N ASP A 29 11.93 9.49 18.61
CA ASP A 29 12.21 8.08 18.33
C ASP A 29 13.71 7.85 18.07
N ILE A 30 14.37 8.73 17.30
CA ILE A 30 15.82 8.67 17.09
C ILE A 30 16.57 8.83 18.43
N TYR A 31 16.16 9.77 19.28
CA TYR A 31 16.81 9.94 20.59
C TYR A 31 16.69 8.70 21.47
N LYS A 32 15.50 8.10 21.56
CA LYS A 32 15.27 6.85 22.30
C LYS A 32 16.08 5.67 21.71
N SER A 33 16.22 5.62 20.39
CA SER A 33 17.04 4.65 19.67
C SER A 33 18.54 4.78 19.97
N LEU A 34 19.03 6.01 20.15
CA LEU A 34 20.43 6.32 20.45
C LEU A 34 20.80 6.15 21.93
N ASP A 35 19.84 6.19 22.85
CA ASP A 35 20.08 5.96 24.28
C ASP A 35 18.97 5.11 24.92
N PRO A 36 18.90 3.80 24.59
CA PRO A 36 17.87 2.93 25.12
C PRO A 36 18.18 2.55 26.58
N PRO A 37 17.16 2.22 27.40
CA PRO A 37 17.36 1.76 28.77
C PRO A 37 18.30 0.55 28.86
N SER A 38 19.10 0.48 29.92
CA SER A 38 20.06 -0.62 30.15
C SER A 38 19.39 -2.00 30.01
N GLY A 39 20.00 -2.88 29.23
CA GLY A 39 19.46 -4.21 28.93
C GLY A 39 18.52 -4.25 27.71
N THR A 40 18.25 -3.12 27.07
CA THR A 40 17.41 -3.05 25.85
C THR A 40 18.30 -3.00 24.59
N PRO A 41 18.01 -3.80 23.54
CA PRO A 41 18.69 -3.70 22.26
C PRO A 41 18.46 -2.34 21.59
N ARG A 42 19.49 -1.82 20.91
CA ARG A 42 19.34 -0.62 20.06
C ARG A 42 18.51 -0.97 18.82
N THR A 43 17.57 -0.10 18.49
CA THR A 43 16.72 -0.19 17.29
C THR A 43 16.73 1.15 16.57
N PHE A 44 16.25 1.21 15.32
CA PHE A 44 15.99 2.47 14.61
C PHE A 44 14.64 2.38 13.89
N PRO A 45 13.92 3.51 13.72
CA PRO A 45 12.71 3.55 12.91
C PRO A 45 13.02 3.13 11.47
N THR A 46 12.22 2.21 10.92
CA THR A 46 12.38 1.72 9.54
C THR A 46 12.16 2.82 8.50
N LEU A 47 11.41 3.87 8.84
CA LEU A 47 11.21 5.05 8.00
C LEU A 47 12.54 5.67 7.52
N LEU A 48 13.60 5.57 8.33
CA LEU A 48 14.93 6.08 7.98
C LEU A 48 15.60 5.32 6.81
N LEU A 49 15.12 4.12 6.48
CA LEU A 49 15.59 3.34 5.35
C LEU A 49 15.08 3.86 3.99
N TYR A 50 14.11 4.77 3.99
CA TYR A 50 13.37 5.16 2.80
C TYR A 50 13.66 6.62 2.39
N ASP A 51 14.92 7.04 2.50
CA ASP A 51 15.39 8.25 1.80
C ASP A 51 15.49 8.00 0.28
N ALA A 52 15.87 9.02 -0.50
CA ALA A 52 15.96 8.88 -1.95
C ALA A 52 16.94 7.77 -2.42
N LYS A 53 17.96 7.45 -1.63
CA LYS A 53 18.92 6.37 -1.96
C LYS A 53 18.37 5.02 -1.54
N GLY A 54 17.79 4.95 -0.35
CA GLY A 54 17.11 3.80 0.21
C GLY A 54 15.96 3.32 -0.66
N LEU A 55 15.14 4.23 -1.19
CA LEU A 55 14.10 3.88 -2.17
C LEU A 55 14.67 3.21 -3.42
N LYS A 56 15.77 3.73 -3.99
CA LYS A 56 16.42 3.12 -5.16
C LYS A 56 17.03 1.76 -4.85
N LEU A 57 17.51 1.55 -3.63
CA LEU A 57 17.99 0.24 -3.20
C LEU A 57 16.83 -0.73 -3.01
N PHE A 58 15.74 -0.28 -2.40
CA PHE A 58 14.52 -1.08 -2.25
C PHE A 58 13.95 -1.49 -3.61
N GLU A 59 13.87 -0.56 -4.57
CA GLU A 59 13.47 -0.86 -5.95
C GLU A 59 14.34 -1.96 -6.57
N LYS A 60 15.66 -1.93 -6.39
CA LYS A 60 16.53 -3.03 -6.86
C LYS A 60 16.25 -4.35 -6.14
N ILE A 61 16.00 -4.30 -4.84
CA ILE A 61 15.64 -5.48 -4.04
C ILE A 61 14.36 -6.11 -4.61
N THR A 62 13.36 -5.32 -5.01
CA THR A 62 12.10 -5.86 -5.55
C THR A 62 12.22 -6.66 -6.84
N TYR A 63 13.37 -6.57 -7.54
CA TYR A 63 13.64 -7.34 -8.75
C TYR A 63 14.52 -8.59 -8.51
N LEU A 64 14.98 -8.81 -7.27
CA LEU A 64 15.75 -10.02 -6.92
C LEU A 64 14.82 -11.24 -6.90
N GLU A 65 15.30 -12.38 -7.40
CA GLU A 65 14.52 -13.63 -7.38
C GLU A 65 14.21 -14.08 -5.95
N GLU A 66 15.12 -13.85 -5.01
CA GLU A 66 14.95 -14.17 -3.60
C GLU A 66 13.89 -13.29 -2.92
N TYR A 67 13.64 -12.09 -3.45
CA TYR A 67 12.62 -11.18 -2.95
C TYR A 67 11.33 -11.34 -3.77
N TYR A 68 10.71 -12.51 -3.64
CA TYR A 68 9.48 -12.86 -4.36
C TYR A 68 8.24 -11.95 -4.15
N PRO A 69 8.04 -11.21 -3.02
CA PRO A 69 6.77 -10.53 -2.75
C PRO A 69 6.26 -9.63 -3.89
N THR A 70 7.14 -8.83 -4.49
CA THR A 70 6.76 -7.92 -5.58
C THR A 70 6.31 -8.69 -6.83
N ASN A 71 7.02 -9.73 -7.21
CA ASN A 71 6.67 -10.54 -8.38
C ASN A 71 5.35 -11.28 -8.17
N THR A 72 5.14 -11.84 -6.98
CA THR A 72 3.87 -12.51 -6.63
C THR A 72 2.69 -11.55 -6.63
N GLU A 73 2.86 -10.33 -6.09
CA GLU A 73 1.80 -9.32 -6.12
C GLU A 73 1.45 -8.90 -7.56
N ILE A 74 2.46 -8.69 -8.40
CA ILE A 74 2.26 -8.40 -9.83
C ILE A 74 1.48 -9.53 -10.51
N GLU A 75 1.87 -10.78 -10.30
CA GLU A 75 1.21 -11.96 -10.89
C GLU A 75 -0.27 -12.04 -10.46
N VAL A 76 -0.54 -11.89 -9.17
CA VAL A 76 -1.90 -11.91 -8.62
C VAL A 76 -2.75 -10.81 -9.24
N LEU A 77 -2.22 -9.59 -9.33
CA LEU A 77 -2.92 -8.47 -9.95
C LEU A 77 -3.17 -8.70 -11.44
N GLN A 78 -2.18 -9.18 -12.19
CA GLN A 78 -2.37 -9.51 -13.62
C GLN A 78 -3.45 -10.56 -13.84
N ASN A 79 -3.48 -11.60 -12.99
CA ASN A 79 -4.43 -12.70 -13.14
C ASN A 79 -5.85 -12.38 -12.66
N HIS A 80 -6.02 -11.35 -11.82
CA HIS A 80 -7.28 -11.09 -11.12
C HIS A 80 -7.79 -9.65 -11.21
N ALA A 81 -7.07 -8.73 -11.88
CA ALA A 81 -7.45 -7.31 -11.98
C ALA A 81 -8.88 -7.11 -12.50
N GLN A 82 -9.30 -7.86 -13.52
CA GLN A 82 -10.67 -7.76 -14.04
C GLN A 82 -11.71 -8.06 -12.95
N ARG A 83 -11.55 -9.18 -12.23
CA ARG A 83 -12.48 -9.59 -11.16
C ARG A 83 -12.48 -8.60 -9.98
N ILE A 84 -11.34 -7.97 -9.71
CA ILE A 84 -11.23 -6.91 -8.70
C ILE A 84 -12.04 -5.71 -9.15
N VAL A 85 -11.85 -5.26 -10.39
CA VAL A 85 -12.55 -4.10 -10.96
C VAL A 85 -14.06 -4.31 -11.05
N GLU A 86 -14.53 -5.51 -11.43
CA GLU A 86 -15.96 -5.87 -11.46
C GLU A 86 -16.68 -5.69 -10.11
N ARG A 87 -15.94 -5.59 -9.00
CA ARG A 87 -16.48 -5.37 -7.65
C ARG A 87 -16.40 -3.92 -7.20
N ILE A 88 -15.75 -3.05 -7.97
CA ILE A 88 -15.60 -1.64 -7.65
C ILE A 88 -16.88 -0.91 -8.10
N PRO A 89 -17.59 -0.19 -7.21
CA PRO A 89 -18.79 0.55 -7.59
C PRO A 89 -18.51 1.58 -8.68
N GLU A 90 -19.52 1.84 -9.49
CA GLU A 90 -19.47 2.97 -10.43
C GLU A 90 -19.16 4.27 -9.67
N ASN A 91 -18.31 5.10 -10.27
CA ASN A 91 -17.83 6.38 -9.70
C ASN A 91 -16.98 6.29 -8.41
N ALA A 92 -16.53 5.10 -8.00
CA ALA A 92 -15.56 4.98 -6.90
C ALA A 92 -14.20 5.60 -7.25
N GLN A 93 -13.46 6.04 -6.24
CA GLN A 93 -12.07 6.49 -6.40
C GLN A 93 -11.10 5.38 -5.98
N LEU A 94 -10.05 5.17 -6.78
CA LEU A 94 -8.96 4.26 -6.43
C LEU A 94 -7.81 5.05 -5.82
N VAL A 95 -7.39 4.68 -4.61
CA VAL A 95 -6.29 5.29 -3.88
C VAL A 95 -5.22 4.23 -3.61
N GLU A 96 -3.99 4.49 -4.03
CA GLU A 96 -2.83 3.64 -3.72
C GLU A 96 -2.07 4.25 -2.53
N LEU A 97 -2.12 3.57 -1.39
CA LEU A 97 -1.41 4.00 -0.18
C LEU A 97 0.04 3.55 -0.25
N GLY A 98 0.98 4.50 -0.20
CA GLY A 98 2.41 4.17 -0.21
C GLY A 98 2.93 3.70 -1.58
N SER A 99 2.51 4.38 -2.66
CA SER A 99 2.81 4.00 -4.06
C SER A 99 4.31 3.91 -4.43
N GLY A 100 5.20 4.40 -3.57
CA GLY A 100 6.65 4.21 -3.68
C GLY A 100 7.20 4.48 -5.09
N SER A 101 8.24 3.73 -5.47
CA SER A 101 8.73 3.63 -6.87
C SER A 101 8.09 2.47 -7.64
N VAL A 102 7.56 1.46 -6.94
CA VAL A 102 6.94 0.27 -7.52
C VAL A 102 5.43 0.45 -7.52
N THR A 103 4.95 1.33 -8.39
CA THR A 103 3.52 1.62 -8.50
C THR A 103 2.78 0.43 -9.13
N LEU A 104 1.75 -0.06 -8.44
CA LEU A 104 0.91 -1.18 -8.90
C LEU A 104 -0.33 -0.69 -9.66
N THR A 105 -0.69 0.59 -9.51
CA THR A 105 -1.80 1.23 -10.23
C THR A 105 -1.83 0.94 -11.75
N PRO A 106 -0.70 0.98 -12.50
CA PRO A 106 -0.69 0.65 -13.93
C PRO A 106 -1.18 -0.76 -14.28
N ARG A 107 -1.22 -1.70 -13.32
CA ARG A 107 -1.70 -3.07 -13.54
C ARG A 107 -3.23 -3.19 -13.43
N ILE A 108 -3.86 -2.38 -12.59
CA ILE A 108 -5.33 -2.37 -12.43
C ILE A 108 -5.99 -1.35 -13.37
N ARG A 109 -5.32 -0.23 -13.63
CA ARG A 109 -5.88 0.92 -14.37
C ARG A 109 -6.51 0.56 -15.72
N PRO A 110 -5.91 -0.27 -16.60
CA PRO A 110 -6.52 -0.60 -17.88
C PRO A 110 -7.89 -1.27 -17.75
N HIS A 111 -8.05 -2.15 -16.75
CA HIS A 111 -9.32 -2.83 -16.48
C HIS A 111 -10.36 -1.85 -15.93
N TYR A 112 -9.93 -0.96 -15.03
CA TYR A 112 -10.79 0.06 -14.45
C TYR A 112 -11.27 1.10 -15.47
N ASP A 113 -10.37 1.57 -16.35
CA ASP A 113 -10.72 2.50 -17.44
C ASP A 113 -11.70 1.84 -18.43
N ALA A 114 -11.50 0.56 -18.77
CA ALA A 114 -12.40 -0.18 -19.63
C ALA A 114 -13.82 -0.28 -19.03
N MET A 115 -13.95 -0.59 -17.73
CA MET A 115 -15.23 -0.61 -17.02
C MET A 115 -15.97 0.74 -17.10
N ARG A 116 -15.25 1.87 -16.95
CA ARG A 116 -15.86 3.21 -17.04
C ARG A 116 -16.33 3.55 -18.46
N LEU A 117 -15.67 3.04 -19.49
CA LEU A 117 -16.01 3.29 -20.89
C LEU A 117 -17.18 2.41 -21.39
N THR A 118 -17.33 1.21 -20.84
CA THR A 118 -18.38 0.27 -21.28
C THR A 118 -19.76 0.52 -20.66
N GLY A 119 -19.87 1.38 -19.64
CA GLY A 119 -21.16 1.83 -19.10
C GLY A 119 -22.16 0.69 -18.84
N THR A 120 -21.70 -0.41 -18.26
CA THR A 120 -22.58 -1.54 -17.92
C THR A 120 -23.40 -1.18 -16.68
N ALA A 121 -24.56 -0.59 -16.97
CA ALA A 121 -25.72 -0.41 -16.09
C ALA A 121 -26.32 -1.73 -15.57
#